data_AF-A0A7K1SQI5-F1
#
_entry.id   AF-A0A7K1SQI5-F1
#
_cell.length_a   1.000
_cell.length_b   1.000
_cell.length_c   1.000
_cell.angle_alpha   90.00
_cell.angle_beta   90.00
_cell.angle_gamma   90.00
#
_symmetry.space_group_name_H-M   'P 1'
#
loop_
_entity.id
_entity.type
_entity.pdbx_description
1 polymer ?
#
loop_
_entity_poly.entity_id
_entity_poly.type
_entity_poly.pdbx_seq_one_letter_code
_entity_poly.pdbx_strand_id
1 'polypeptide(L)'
;MTTEAITETEEVHNAAVVPTADTKPIKFSVTDAAIEEMRIKFMPLVINGPDDKEGYKQVYEARQIVKDSRVGVDKKRKELNEDALTWQRSVNGEAKRITALLETIEDHLEKQEKTYNQERQRIAEAKALEQRMRYQSRHEQLVKAGFAYNPEGDYFHFGELSILVDDIRALSDEEYSPTAELIEEIRKTEEIRLAQIKEQQKQETARIAAEQAETARKNKEEADRLKVIADQQKAAQKQLDDARKQLEADRRKMILDSRSPQLVKAGFEVTGPWFKLSHFFKFGNDDVIDMTDGQFTDLLIDAKAKVKAAADQEAERIAKEKAADKLKKAQDRERSQRLAPDKKALKKHLLTVFEKPRPMNLQPESIEYLKQLYDGWDAFVKQQVELIEAL
;
A
#
# COMPACT_ATOMS: atom_id res chain seq x y z
N MET A 1 75.28 25.75 24.13
CA MET A 1 74.79 26.41 25.36
C MET A 1 75.98 27.01 26.07
N THR A 2 76.28 28.25 25.71
CA THR A 2 77.42 29.04 26.20
C THR A 2 76.81 30.34 26.71
N THR A 3 76.73 30.46 28.03
CA THR A 3 76.31 31.66 28.75
C THR A 3 77.47 32.63 28.80
N GLU A 4 77.51 33.58 27.85
CA GLU A 4 78.31 34.78 27.95
C GLU A 4 77.48 35.85 28.69
N ALA A 5 78.01 36.29 29.82
CA ALA A 5 77.44 37.34 30.65
C ALA A 5 77.65 38.69 29.96
N ILE A 6 76.55 39.32 29.53
CA ILE A 6 76.54 40.70 29.06
C ILE A 6 76.56 41.60 30.29
N THR A 7 77.65 42.37 30.41
CA THR A 7 77.84 43.44 31.38
C THR A 7 76.95 44.63 31.01
N GLU A 8 75.88 44.86 31.76
CA GLU A 8 75.15 46.13 31.71
C GLU A 8 75.92 47.19 32.54
N THR A 9 76.62 48.05 31.82
CA THR A 9 77.04 49.36 32.29
C THR A 9 75.80 50.25 32.40
N GLU A 10 75.25 50.33 33.61
CA GLU A 10 74.19 51.26 33.96
C GLU A 10 74.79 52.67 34.06
N GLU A 11 74.88 53.38 32.93
CA GLU A 11 75.08 54.83 32.92
C GLU A 11 73.79 55.50 33.41
N VAL A 12 73.76 55.76 34.72
CA VAL A 12 72.70 56.52 35.38
C VAL A 12 72.77 57.96 34.87
N HIS A 13 71.96 58.27 33.87
CA HIS A 13 71.76 59.64 33.39
C HIS A 13 71.21 60.54 34.50
N ASN A 14 72.03 61.52 34.89
CA ASN A 14 71.69 62.78 35.53
C ASN A 14 70.54 62.72 36.54
N ALA A 15 70.89 62.38 37.78
CA ALA A 15 70.15 62.86 38.95
C ALA A 15 70.09 64.39 38.88
N ALA A 16 68.91 64.92 38.52
CA ALA A 16 68.60 66.32 38.63
C ALA A 16 68.90 66.76 40.07
N VAL A 17 69.87 67.65 40.20
CA VAL A 17 70.24 68.33 41.44
C VAL A 17 68.97 68.96 42.01
N VAL A 18 68.43 68.37 43.08
CA VAL A 18 67.40 69.02 43.89
C VAL A 18 68.05 70.26 44.50
N PRO A 19 67.61 71.48 44.19
CA PRO A 19 68.13 72.66 44.87
C PRO A 19 67.69 72.53 46.33
N THR A 20 68.63 72.37 47.25
CA THR A 20 68.40 72.52 48.67
C THR A 20 67.83 73.92 48.89
N ALA A 21 66.54 74.00 49.18
CA ALA A 21 65.90 75.26 49.50
C ALA A 21 66.57 75.85 50.75
N ASP A 22 67.33 76.93 50.55
CA ASP A 22 67.65 77.88 51.60
C ASP A 22 66.34 78.25 52.30
N THR A 23 66.07 77.62 53.44
CA THR A 23 64.88 77.85 54.24
C THR A 23 65.04 79.18 54.95
N LYS A 24 64.92 80.27 54.17
CA LYS A 24 64.77 81.61 54.72
C LYS A 24 63.54 81.58 55.63
N PRO A 25 63.66 81.93 56.92
CA PRO A 25 62.53 81.90 57.83
C PRO A 25 61.44 82.83 57.30
N ILE A 26 60.23 82.29 57.12
CA ILE A 26 59.07 83.04 56.65
C ILE A 26 58.68 84.03 57.75
N LYS A 27 58.96 85.31 57.54
CA LYS A 27 58.61 86.38 58.47
C LYS A 27 57.33 87.06 58.00
N PHE A 28 56.26 86.91 58.79
CA PHE A 28 55.10 87.79 58.69
C PHE A 28 55.38 89.10 59.41
N SER A 29 54.75 90.19 58.97
CA SER A 29 54.88 91.50 59.63
C SER A 29 54.28 91.54 61.04
N VAL A 30 53.35 90.61 61.33
CA VAL A 30 52.69 90.47 62.63
C VAL A 30 53.37 89.32 63.37
N THR A 31 53.98 89.63 64.52
CA THR A 31 54.62 88.65 65.41
C THR A 31 53.63 88.17 66.46
N ASP A 32 53.86 86.97 67.01
CA ASP A 32 53.02 86.42 68.09
C ASP A 32 52.95 87.36 69.31
N ALA A 33 54.05 88.06 69.61
CA ALA A 33 54.10 89.09 70.64
C ALA A 33 53.15 90.27 70.33
N ALA A 34 53.10 90.74 69.09
CA ALA A 34 52.18 91.81 68.68
C ALA A 34 50.72 91.37 68.72
N ILE A 35 50.42 90.10 68.41
CA ILE A 35 49.07 89.53 68.55
C ILE A 35 48.66 89.53 70.01
N GLU A 36 49.56 89.15 70.92
CA GLU A 36 49.26 89.11 72.35
C GLU A 36 49.09 90.51 72.94
N GLU A 37 49.87 91.48 72.49
CA GLU A 37 49.64 92.88 72.84
C GLU A 37 48.29 93.40 72.35
N MET A 38 47.92 93.12 71.09
CA MET A 38 46.61 93.48 70.55
C MET A 38 45.48 92.77 71.33
N ARG A 39 45.69 91.52 71.75
CA ARG A 39 44.74 90.78 72.59
C ARG A 39 44.54 91.49 73.92
N ILE A 40 45.62 91.78 74.65
CA ILE A 40 45.56 92.45 75.97
C ILE A 40 44.91 93.83 75.85
N LYS A 41 45.25 94.59 74.80
CA LYS A 41 44.76 95.97 74.60
C LYS A 41 43.31 96.04 74.12
N PHE A 42 42.90 95.16 73.21
CA PHE A 42 41.61 95.29 72.51
C PHE A 42 40.51 94.38 73.07
N MET A 43 40.83 93.24 73.69
CA MET A 43 39.82 92.33 74.25
C MET A 43 39.00 92.92 75.41
N PRO A 44 39.54 93.79 76.30
CA PRO A 44 38.76 94.40 77.36
C PRO A 44 37.81 95.52 76.89
N LEU A 45 37.87 95.94 75.63
CA LEU A 45 37.03 97.02 75.10
C LEU A 45 35.57 96.55 74.98
N VAL A 46 34.66 97.27 75.64
CA VAL A 46 33.22 97.00 75.65
C VAL A 46 32.47 98.30 75.33
N ILE A 47 31.42 98.22 74.52
CA ILE A 47 30.55 99.36 74.18
C ILE A 47 29.39 99.37 75.18
N ASN A 48 29.28 100.43 75.98
CA ASN A 48 28.29 100.51 77.07
C ASN A 48 26.94 101.09 76.61
N GLY A 49 26.33 100.44 75.61
CA GLY A 49 24.99 100.79 75.10
C GLY A 49 25.00 101.66 73.83
N PRO A 50 23.82 101.99 73.28
CA PRO A 50 23.67 102.58 71.94
C PRO A 50 24.11 104.04 71.83
N ASP A 51 24.19 104.78 72.94
CA ASP A 51 24.62 106.19 72.96
C ASP A 51 26.14 106.35 73.21
N ASP A 52 26.86 105.26 73.49
CA ASP A 52 28.32 105.24 73.71
C ASP A 52 29.10 105.32 72.40
N LYS A 53 29.06 106.51 71.78
CA LYS A 53 29.73 106.79 70.50
C LYS A 53 31.24 106.67 70.59
N GLU A 54 31.83 106.96 71.76
CA GLU A 54 33.28 106.92 71.95
C GLU A 54 33.77 105.48 72.11
N GLY A 55 33.08 104.65 72.92
CA GLY A 55 33.37 103.22 73.02
C GLY A 55 33.20 102.48 71.69
N TYR A 56 32.16 102.82 70.91
CA TYR A 56 31.99 102.29 69.55
C TYR A 56 33.16 102.64 68.64
N LYS A 57 33.62 103.89 68.66
CA LYS A 57 34.74 104.35 67.84
C LYS A 57 36.02 103.60 68.19
N GLN A 58 36.32 103.42 69.47
CA GLN A 58 37.49 102.68 69.94
C GLN A 58 37.47 101.21 69.51
N VAL A 59 36.33 100.52 69.65
CA VAL A 59 36.18 99.12 69.20
C VAL A 59 36.26 99.01 67.68
N TYR A 60 35.67 99.96 66.94
CA TYR A 60 35.73 99.99 65.49
C TYR A 60 37.16 100.16 64.97
N GLU A 61 37.92 101.10 65.54
CA GLU A 61 39.32 101.33 65.21
C GLU A 61 40.19 100.10 65.54
N ALA A 62 40.02 99.52 66.74
CA ALA A 62 40.71 98.29 67.12
C ALA A 62 40.41 97.12 66.17
N ARG A 63 39.14 96.94 65.78
CA ARG A 63 38.73 95.92 64.79
C ARG A 63 39.37 96.15 63.44
N GLN A 64 39.46 97.40 62.99
CA GLN A 64 40.05 97.74 61.71
C GLN A 64 41.56 97.41 61.69
N ILE A 65 42.28 97.71 62.78
CA ILE A 65 43.69 97.34 62.96
C ILE A 65 43.91 95.82 62.89
N VAL A 66 43.08 95.03 63.59
CA VAL A 66 43.17 93.56 63.56
C VAL A 66 42.83 93.00 62.18
N LYS A 67 41.80 93.54 61.52
CA LYS A 67 41.40 93.16 60.18
C LYS A 67 42.50 93.44 59.16
N ASP A 68 43.12 94.61 59.22
CA ASP A 68 44.18 95.00 58.30
C ASP A 68 45.44 94.13 58.50
N SER A 69 45.74 93.78 59.75
CA SER A 69 46.78 92.81 60.10
C SER A 69 46.52 91.43 59.50
N ARG A 70 45.28 90.90 59.61
CA ARG A 70 44.89 89.62 58.98
C ARG A 70 44.98 89.66 57.45
N VAL A 71 44.47 90.73 56.83
CA VAL A 71 44.55 90.92 55.37
C VAL A 71 46.01 91.04 54.91
N GLY A 72 46.87 91.69 55.69
CA GLY A 72 48.31 91.77 55.44
C GLY A 72 48.99 90.40 55.43
N VAL A 73 48.67 89.54 56.39
CA VAL A 73 49.15 88.15 56.43
C VAL A 73 48.70 87.36 55.20
N ASP A 74 47.42 87.47 54.81
CA ASP A 74 46.89 86.79 53.63
C ASP A 74 47.52 87.27 52.32
N LYS A 75 47.75 88.59 52.18
CA LYS A 75 48.49 89.15 51.04
C LYS A 75 49.91 88.61 51.03
N LYS A 76 50.60 88.61 52.17
CA LYS A 76 51.98 88.15 52.25
C LYS A 76 52.11 86.65 51.95
N ARG A 77 51.16 85.83 52.39
CA ARG A 77 51.08 84.40 52.03
C ARG A 77 50.95 84.21 50.52
N LYS A 78 50.09 84.99 49.86
CA LYS A 78 49.90 84.93 48.41
C LYS A 78 51.15 85.35 47.66
N GLU A 79 51.77 86.47 48.06
CA GLU A 79 53.05 86.94 47.49
C GLU A 79 54.14 85.86 47.62
N LEU A 80 54.30 85.26 48.80
CA LEU A 80 55.33 84.24 49.03
C LEU A 80 55.10 82.94 48.24
N ASN A 81 53.84 82.61 47.94
CA ASN A 81 53.48 81.40 47.19
C ASN A 81 53.41 81.62 45.68
N GLU A 82 53.41 82.87 45.21
CA GLU A 82 53.23 83.19 43.79
C GLU A 82 54.36 82.63 42.94
N ASP A 83 55.61 82.75 43.40
CA ASP A 83 56.78 82.19 42.72
C ASP A 83 56.71 80.66 42.64
N ALA A 84 56.30 80.00 43.73
CA ALA A 84 56.15 78.54 43.77
C ALA A 84 55.03 78.04 42.83
N LEU A 85 53.89 78.74 42.80
CA LEU A 85 52.78 78.41 41.89
C LEU A 85 53.16 78.67 40.43
N THR A 86 53.90 79.73 40.15
CA THR A 86 54.39 80.05 38.80
C THR A 86 55.39 78.99 38.33
N TRP A 87 56.32 78.59 39.20
CA TRP A 87 57.23 77.48 38.94
C TRP A 87 56.49 76.17 38.67
N GLN A 88 55.53 75.79 39.54
CA GLN A 88 54.72 74.59 39.36
C GLN A 88 53.97 74.59 38.02
N ARG A 89 53.37 75.73 37.63
CA ARG A 89 52.69 75.87 36.34
C ARG A 89 53.66 75.74 35.17
N SER A 90 54.86 76.30 35.27
CA SER A 90 55.90 76.19 34.25
C SER A 90 56.36 74.74 34.08
N VAL A 91 56.65 74.04 35.17
CA VAL A 91 57.03 72.61 35.15
C VAL A 91 55.92 71.76 34.53
N ASN A 92 54.67 71.95 34.96
CA ASN A 92 53.54 71.19 34.41
C ASN A 92 53.27 71.52 32.94
N GLY A 93 53.46 72.77 32.53
CA GLY A 93 53.34 73.19 31.14
C GLY A 93 54.40 72.53 30.26
N GLU A 94 55.64 72.52 30.73
CA GLU A 94 56.76 71.90 30.02
C GLU A 94 56.63 70.38 29.96
N ALA A 95 56.23 69.74 31.06
CA ALA A 95 55.93 68.31 31.08
C ALA A 95 54.86 67.96 30.03
N LYS A 96 53.74 68.71 29.98
CA LYS A 96 52.70 68.50 28.96
C LYS A 96 53.22 68.68 27.53
N ARG A 97 54.06 69.71 27.31
CA ARG A 97 54.68 69.95 25.99
C ARG A 97 55.57 68.77 25.58
N ILE A 98 56.40 68.27 26.49
CA ILE A 98 57.28 67.13 26.25
C ILE A 98 56.46 65.86 26.00
N THR A 99 55.46 65.58 26.84
CA THR A 99 54.56 64.42 26.66
C THR A 99 53.87 64.45 25.30
N ALA A 100 53.30 65.57 24.88
CA ALA A 100 52.64 65.66 23.58
C ALA A 100 53.61 65.42 22.39
N LEU A 101 54.87 65.87 22.52
CA LEU A 101 55.89 65.60 21.51
C LEU A 101 56.30 64.11 21.49
N LEU A 102 56.40 63.48 22.66
CA LEU A 102 56.71 62.05 22.76
C LEU A 102 55.55 61.20 22.23
N GLU A 103 54.30 61.49 22.60
CA GLU A 103 53.11 60.80 22.09
C GLU A 103 53.05 60.82 20.56
N THR A 104 53.35 61.96 19.93
CA THR A 104 53.37 62.06 18.46
C THR A 104 54.43 61.12 17.84
N ILE A 105 55.57 60.95 18.50
CA ILE A 105 56.64 60.03 18.06
C ILE A 105 56.20 58.58 18.29
N GLU A 106 55.66 58.26 19.46
CA GLU A 106 55.15 56.93 19.81
C GLU A 106 54.05 56.49 18.83
N ASP A 107 53.05 57.33 18.56
CA ASP A 107 51.98 57.06 17.60
C ASP A 107 52.53 56.74 16.20
N HIS A 108 53.55 57.48 15.76
CA HIS A 108 54.20 57.23 14.48
C HIS A 108 54.90 55.86 14.47
N LEU A 109 55.68 55.56 15.51
CA LEU A 109 56.42 54.30 15.63
C LEU A 109 55.48 53.10 15.75
N GLU A 110 54.44 53.18 16.57
CA GLU A 110 53.41 52.14 16.71
C GLU A 110 52.75 51.86 15.36
N LYS A 111 52.44 52.90 14.58
CA LYS A 111 51.88 52.73 13.24
C LYS A 111 52.84 52.01 12.28
N GLN A 112 54.15 52.31 12.34
CA GLN A 112 55.16 51.60 11.53
C GLN A 112 55.28 50.13 11.95
N GLU A 113 55.36 49.86 13.25
CA GLU A 113 55.43 48.51 13.80
C GLU A 113 54.20 47.69 13.41
N LYS A 114 53.00 48.25 13.57
CA LYS A 114 51.74 47.61 13.18
C LYS A 114 51.72 47.28 11.70
N THR A 115 52.15 48.20 10.84
CA THR A 115 52.20 47.97 9.39
C THR A 115 53.16 46.83 9.04
N TYR A 116 54.34 46.80 9.67
CA TYR A 116 55.33 45.73 9.49
C TYR A 116 54.78 44.37 9.94
N ASN A 117 54.20 44.30 11.13
CA ASN A 117 53.65 43.06 11.68
C ASN A 117 52.49 42.52 10.84
N GLN A 118 51.60 43.41 10.36
CA GLN A 118 50.52 43.04 9.45
C GLN A 118 51.04 42.48 8.13
N GLU A 119 52.07 43.10 7.53
CA GLU A 119 52.64 42.61 6.27
C GLU A 119 53.37 41.28 6.45
N ARG A 120 54.12 41.11 7.55
CA ARG A 120 54.73 39.83 7.90
C ARG A 120 53.70 38.72 8.07
N GLN A 121 52.58 39.03 8.74
CA GLN A 121 51.48 38.09 8.90
C GLN A 121 50.86 37.74 7.54
N ARG A 122 50.60 38.74 6.69
CA ARG A 122 50.07 38.53 5.33
C ARG A 122 50.98 37.64 4.48
N ILE A 123 52.30 37.87 4.51
CA ILE A 123 53.28 37.06 3.77
C ILE A 123 53.33 35.63 4.33
N ALA A 124 53.30 35.46 5.65
CA ALA A 124 53.28 34.14 6.27
C ALA A 124 52.00 33.36 5.93
N GLU A 125 50.84 34.01 5.96
CA GLU A 125 49.56 33.43 5.57
C GLU A 125 49.53 33.06 4.08
N ALA A 126 50.02 33.94 3.21
CA ALA A 126 50.12 33.68 1.77
C ALA A 126 51.02 32.46 1.48
N LYS A 127 52.20 32.38 2.13
CA LYS A 127 53.10 31.24 1.99
C LYS A 127 52.49 29.95 2.54
N ALA A 128 51.79 30.01 3.68
CA ALA A 128 51.11 28.85 4.25
C ALA A 128 49.91 28.39 3.39
N LEU A 129 49.23 29.32 2.71
CA LEU A 129 48.16 29.00 1.76
C LEU A 129 48.74 28.35 0.50
N GLU A 130 49.81 28.91 -0.06
CA GLU A 130 50.52 28.36 -1.22
C GLU A 130 51.00 26.93 -0.94
N GLN A 131 51.65 26.70 0.21
CA GLN A 131 52.08 25.36 0.63
C GLN A 131 50.90 24.39 0.79
N ARG A 132 49.77 24.85 1.36
CA ARG A 132 48.55 24.04 1.48
C ARG A 132 47.96 23.68 0.12
N MET A 133 47.84 24.64 -0.79
CA MET A 133 47.31 24.43 -2.14
C MET A 133 48.21 23.51 -2.96
N ARG A 134 49.54 23.68 -2.87
CA ARG A 134 50.52 22.79 -3.49
C ARG A 134 50.40 21.37 -2.97
N TYR A 135 50.40 21.20 -1.65
CA TYR A 135 50.21 19.88 -1.02
C TYR A 135 48.90 19.23 -1.44
N GLN A 136 47.79 19.97 -1.41
CA GLN A 136 46.48 19.45 -1.78
C GLN A 136 46.41 19.03 -3.25
N SER A 137 46.95 19.84 -4.16
CA SER A 137 47.02 19.48 -5.59
C SER A 137 47.82 18.19 -5.81
N ARG A 138 48.98 18.04 -5.16
CA ARG A 138 49.82 16.84 -5.26
C ARG A 138 49.17 15.61 -4.62
N HIS A 139 48.52 15.79 -3.46
CA HIS A 139 47.72 14.77 -2.79
C HIS A 139 46.64 14.22 -3.73
N GLU A 140 45.87 15.12 -4.37
CA GLU A 140 44.82 14.72 -5.30
C GLU A 140 45.36 13.98 -6.53
N GLN A 141 46.53 14.36 -7.05
CA GLN A 141 47.18 13.66 -8.15
C GLN A 141 47.54 12.22 -7.77
N LEU A 142 48.15 12.03 -6.59
CA LEU A 142 48.52 10.71 -6.08
C LEU A 142 47.30 9.81 -5.87
N VAL A 143 46.26 10.34 -5.22
CA VAL A 143 45.01 9.59 -4.99
C VAL A 143 44.34 9.20 -6.32
N LYS A 144 44.29 10.11 -7.30
CA LYS A 144 43.73 9.82 -8.63
C LYS A 144 44.52 8.76 -9.39
N ALA A 145 45.83 8.67 -9.17
CA ALA A 145 46.66 7.60 -9.73
C ALA A 145 46.60 6.29 -8.95
N GLY A 146 45.82 6.24 -7.86
CA GLY A 146 45.57 5.01 -7.09
C GLY A 146 46.50 4.78 -5.91
N PHE A 147 47.31 5.76 -5.51
CA PHE A 147 48.10 5.66 -4.29
C PHE A 147 47.18 5.68 -3.05
N ALA A 148 47.41 4.76 -2.13
CA ALA A 148 46.72 4.71 -0.85
C ALA A 148 47.51 5.51 0.21
N TYR A 149 46.81 6.34 0.98
CA TYR A 149 47.41 7.09 2.09
C TYR A 149 47.43 6.24 3.36
N ASN A 150 48.60 6.10 3.97
CA ASN A 150 48.77 5.49 5.29
C ASN A 150 48.96 6.57 6.37
N PRO A 151 48.00 6.74 7.30
CA PRO A 151 48.10 7.72 8.37
C PRO A 151 49.17 7.40 9.42
N GLU A 152 49.49 6.11 9.63
CA GLU A 152 50.39 5.69 10.72
C GLU A 152 51.87 6.02 10.43
N GLY A 153 52.24 6.13 9.15
CA GLY A 153 53.58 6.50 8.72
C GLY A 153 53.67 7.79 7.90
N ASP A 154 52.54 8.48 7.71
CA ASP A 154 52.42 9.69 6.89
C ASP A 154 53.05 9.56 5.48
N TYR A 155 52.63 8.54 4.73
CA TYR A 155 53.12 8.28 3.37
C TYR A 155 52.02 7.76 2.44
N PHE A 156 52.25 7.94 1.14
CA PHE A 156 51.47 7.34 0.07
C PHE A 156 52.17 6.09 -0.44
N HIS A 157 51.41 5.05 -0.75
CA HIS A 157 51.98 3.85 -1.36
C HIS A 157 51.17 3.33 -2.54
N PHE A 158 51.86 2.75 -3.52
CA PHE A 158 51.30 2.07 -4.67
C PHE A 158 52.21 0.90 -5.05
N GLY A 159 51.80 -0.33 -4.75
CA GLY A 159 52.67 -1.50 -4.89
C GLY A 159 53.91 -1.38 -4.00
N GLU A 160 55.10 -1.42 -4.62
CA GLU A 160 56.40 -1.26 -3.94
C GLU A 160 56.85 0.20 -3.82
N LEU A 161 56.16 1.14 -4.48
CA LEU A 161 56.50 2.56 -4.43
C LEU A 161 55.89 3.20 -3.18
N SER A 162 56.70 3.96 -2.44
CA SER A 162 56.27 4.77 -1.30
C SER A 162 56.81 6.20 -1.40
N ILE A 163 55.96 7.19 -1.15
CA ILE A 163 56.30 8.61 -1.17
C ILE A 163 55.89 9.21 0.17
N LEU A 164 56.83 9.80 0.90
CA LEU A 164 56.53 10.43 2.19
C LEU A 164 55.74 11.72 1.99
N VAL A 165 54.85 12.05 2.92
CA VAL A 165 54.08 13.30 2.88
C VAL A 165 54.98 14.53 3.01
N ASP A 166 56.06 14.44 3.77
CA ASP A 166 57.01 15.53 3.90
C ASP A 166 57.73 15.84 2.60
N ASP A 167 58.06 14.82 1.79
CA ASP A 167 58.62 15.03 0.44
C ASP A 167 57.61 15.77 -0.46
N ILE A 168 56.33 15.41 -0.38
CA ILE A 168 55.26 16.07 -1.15
C ILE A 168 55.13 17.55 -0.75
N ARG A 169 55.35 17.89 0.53
CA ARG A 169 55.27 19.27 1.05
C ARG A 169 56.53 20.09 0.76
N ALA A 170 57.71 19.46 0.86
CA ALA A 170 59.00 20.15 0.83
C ALA A 170 59.55 20.35 -0.59
N LEU A 171 59.33 19.39 -1.50
CA LEU A 171 59.89 19.43 -2.84
C LEU A 171 59.39 20.65 -3.64
N SER A 172 60.28 21.28 -4.41
CA SER A 172 59.89 22.30 -5.39
C SER A 172 59.03 21.69 -6.50
N ASP A 173 58.43 22.52 -7.36
CA ASP A 173 57.64 22.00 -8.48
C ASP A 173 58.53 21.29 -9.52
N GLU A 174 59.77 21.75 -9.68
CA GLU A 174 60.78 21.10 -10.53
C GLU A 174 61.20 19.73 -9.98
N GLU A 175 61.41 19.62 -8.67
CA GLU A 175 61.80 18.37 -8.02
C GLU A 175 60.66 17.34 -7.98
N TYR A 176 59.40 17.81 -7.95
CA TYR A 176 58.21 16.95 -8.00
C TYR A 176 57.84 16.52 -9.43
N SER A 177 58.32 17.22 -10.47
CA SER A 177 57.99 16.94 -11.87
C SER A 177 58.22 15.48 -12.29
N PRO A 178 59.35 14.82 -11.95
CA PRO A 178 59.56 13.42 -12.31
C PRO A 178 58.55 12.47 -11.65
N THR A 179 58.13 12.77 -10.41
CA THR A 179 57.09 12.01 -9.72
C THR A 179 55.74 12.17 -10.41
N ALA A 180 55.39 13.40 -10.83
CA ALA A 180 54.16 13.66 -11.57
C ALA A 180 54.12 12.94 -12.94
N GLU A 181 55.25 12.86 -13.64
CA GLU A 181 55.37 12.12 -14.90
C GLU A 181 55.15 10.61 -14.71
N LEU A 182 55.76 10.02 -13.67
CA LEU A 182 55.56 8.61 -13.32
C LEU A 182 54.09 8.32 -12.96
N ILE A 183 53.46 9.20 -12.18
CA ILE A 183 52.04 9.12 -11.81
C ILE A 183 51.15 9.12 -13.06
N GLU A 184 51.43 10.01 -14.02
CA GLU A 184 50.67 10.07 -15.27
C GLU A 184 50.87 8.84 -16.16
N GLU A 185 52.06 8.23 -16.17
CA GLU A 185 52.31 6.97 -16.88
C GLU A 185 51.52 5.82 -16.25
N ILE A 186 51.51 5.70 -14.92
CA ILE A 186 50.69 4.73 -14.19
C ILE A 186 49.21 4.93 -14.51
N ARG A 187 48.73 6.18 -14.52
CA ARG A 187 47.33 6.49 -14.85
C ARG A 187 46.97 6.08 -16.28
N LYS A 188 47.82 6.40 -17.26
CA LYS A 188 47.58 6.04 -18.67
C LYS A 188 47.54 4.53 -18.87
N THR A 189 48.45 3.80 -18.24
CA THR A 189 48.49 2.33 -18.36
C THR A 189 47.23 1.69 -17.74
N GLU A 190 46.79 2.17 -16.59
CA GLU A 190 45.56 1.68 -15.95
C GLU A 190 44.29 2.07 -16.73
N GLU A 191 44.24 3.28 -17.31
CA GLU A 191 43.13 3.69 -18.18
C GLU A 191 43.02 2.80 -19.43
N ILE A 192 44.14 2.46 -20.06
CA ILE A 192 44.18 1.53 -21.20
C ILE A 192 43.67 0.15 -20.75
N ARG A 193 44.13 -0.35 -19.60
CA ARG A 193 43.68 -1.64 -19.05
C ARG A 193 42.18 -1.65 -18.75
N LEU A 194 41.66 -0.61 -18.11
CA LEU A 194 40.23 -0.47 -17.81
C LEU A 194 39.39 -0.35 -19.08
N ALA A 195 39.88 0.37 -20.10
CA ALA A 195 39.20 0.46 -21.39
C ALA A 195 39.15 -0.91 -22.09
N GLN A 196 40.22 -1.69 -22.05
CA GLN A 196 40.25 -3.06 -22.59
C GLN A 196 39.26 -3.97 -21.86
N ILE A 197 39.19 -3.91 -20.53
CA ILE A 197 38.23 -4.69 -19.73
C ILE A 197 36.79 -4.31 -20.10
N LYS A 198 36.49 -3.01 -20.21
CA LYS A 198 35.15 -2.53 -20.58
C LYS A 198 34.74 -2.99 -21.99
N GLU A 199 35.67 -2.93 -22.94
CA GLU A 199 35.41 -3.39 -24.31
C GLU A 199 35.18 -4.91 -24.34
N GLN A 200 35.97 -5.70 -23.60
CA GLN A 200 35.76 -7.15 -23.46
C GLN A 200 34.39 -7.47 -22.84
N GLN A 201 34.00 -6.75 -21.79
CA GLN A 201 32.67 -6.92 -21.17
C GLN A 201 31.54 -6.57 -22.15
N LYS A 202 31.70 -5.52 -22.94
CA LYS A 202 30.72 -5.13 -23.97
C LYS A 202 30.60 -6.19 -25.06
N GLN A 203 31.73 -6.76 -25.51
CA GLN A 203 31.73 -7.85 -26.49
C GLN A 203 31.09 -9.13 -25.92
N GLU A 204 31.40 -9.48 -24.67
CA GLU A 204 30.84 -10.68 -24.04
C GLU A 204 29.33 -10.53 -23.78
N THR A 205 28.88 -9.38 -23.29
CA THR A 205 27.45 -9.10 -23.12
C THR A 205 26.70 -9.11 -24.45
N ALA A 206 27.30 -8.60 -25.53
CA ALA A 206 26.74 -8.69 -26.87
C ALA A 206 26.67 -10.14 -27.38
N ARG A 207 27.70 -10.96 -27.10
CA ARG A 207 27.72 -12.39 -27.45
C ARG A 207 26.63 -13.17 -26.73
N ILE A 208 26.52 -12.98 -25.41
CA ILE A 208 25.48 -13.60 -24.58
C ILE A 208 24.08 -13.17 -25.06
N ALA A 209 23.87 -11.89 -25.35
CA ALA A 209 22.60 -11.40 -25.87
C ALA A 209 22.23 -12.01 -27.24
N ALA A 210 23.22 -12.17 -28.14
CA ALA A 210 23.01 -12.82 -29.42
C ALA A 210 22.66 -14.32 -29.26
N GLU A 211 23.35 -15.04 -28.37
CA GLU A 211 23.08 -16.45 -28.06
C GLU A 211 21.69 -16.62 -27.42
N GLN A 212 21.30 -15.73 -26.50
CA GLN A 212 19.96 -15.72 -25.91
C GLN A 212 18.86 -15.43 -26.95
N ALA A 213 19.13 -14.54 -27.91
CA ALA A 213 18.19 -14.27 -28.99
C ALA A 213 18.03 -15.48 -29.93
N GLU A 214 19.13 -16.18 -30.26
CA GLU A 214 19.08 -17.38 -31.10
C GLU A 214 18.37 -18.54 -30.40
N THR A 215 18.68 -18.80 -29.13
CA THR A 215 18.01 -19.83 -28.32
C THR A 215 16.52 -19.51 -28.15
N ALA A 216 16.15 -18.25 -27.92
CA ALA A 216 14.75 -17.84 -27.87
C ALA A 216 14.01 -18.09 -29.20
N ARG A 217 14.67 -17.85 -30.35
CA ARG A 217 14.10 -18.18 -31.67
C ARG A 217 13.89 -19.68 -31.84
N LYS A 218 14.89 -20.51 -31.51
CA LYS A 218 14.78 -21.98 -31.58
C LYS A 218 13.66 -22.51 -30.68
N ASN A 219 13.58 -22.03 -29.44
CA ASN A 219 12.53 -22.43 -28.50
C ASN A 219 11.13 -22.03 -28.98
N LYS A 220 10.99 -20.85 -29.62
CA LYS A 220 9.72 -20.42 -30.21
C LYS A 220 9.33 -21.32 -31.39
N GLU A 221 10.26 -21.62 -32.29
CA GLU A 221 10.03 -22.52 -33.41
C GLU A 221 9.63 -23.94 -32.94
N GLU A 222 10.29 -24.46 -31.91
CA GLU A 222 9.94 -25.76 -31.31
C GLU A 222 8.58 -25.74 -30.62
N ALA A 223 8.26 -24.68 -29.87
CA ALA A 223 6.94 -24.50 -29.27
C ALA A 223 5.82 -24.44 -30.31
N ASP A 224 6.05 -23.75 -31.43
CA ASP A 224 5.08 -23.68 -32.52
C ASP A 224 4.92 -25.05 -33.22
N ARG A 225 6.00 -25.82 -33.40
CA ARG A 225 5.92 -27.21 -33.89
C ARG A 225 5.12 -28.11 -32.94
N LEU A 226 5.36 -28.01 -31.63
CA LEU A 226 4.63 -28.79 -30.62
C LEU A 226 3.14 -28.44 -30.59
N LYS A 227 2.77 -27.16 -30.77
CA LYS A 227 1.36 -26.74 -30.90
C LYS A 227 0.70 -27.38 -32.12
N VAL A 228 1.36 -27.36 -33.28
CA VAL A 228 0.81 -28.00 -34.49
C VAL A 228 0.59 -29.50 -34.28
N ILE A 229 1.53 -30.20 -33.64
CA ILE A 229 1.39 -31.63 -33.32
C ILE A 229 0.23 -31.85 -32.34
N ALA A 230 0.13 -31.03 -31.28
CA ALA A 230 -0.94 -31.14 -30.29
C ALA A 230 -2.33 -30.89 -30.91
N ASP A 231 -2.45 -29.93 -31.82
CA ASP A 231 -3.70 -29.62 -32.53
C ASP A 231 -4.07 -30.75 -33.50
N GLN A 232 -3.09 -31.36 -34.18
CA GLN A 232 -3.30 -32.56 -35.01
C GLN A 232 -3.78 -33.75 -34.17
N GLN A 233 -3.18 -33.99 -33.01
CA GLN A 233 -3.60 -35.05 -32.09
C GLN A 233 -5.02 -34.83 -31.57
N LYS A 234 -5.37 -33.59 -31.18
CA LYS A 234 -6.74 -33.25 -30.76
C LYS A 234 -7.75 -33.44 -31.89
N ALA A 235 -7.41 -33.02 -33.11
CA ALA A 235 -8.29 -33.20 -34.27
C ALA A 235 -8.49 -34.70 -34.58
N ALA A 236 -7.40 -35.49 -34.56
CA ALA A 236 -7.48 -36.94 -34.75
C ALA A 236 -8.29 -37.64 -33.65
N GLN A 237 -8.10 -37.24 -32.39
CA GLN A 237 -8.87 -37.80 -31.27
C GLN A 237 -10.36 -37.50 -31.40
N LYS A 238 -10.70 -36.25 -31.78
CA LYS A 238 -12.09 -35.86 -32.02
C LYS A 238 -12.71 -36.69 -33.16
N GLN A 239 -11.98 -36.90 -34.25
CA GLN A 239 -12.45 -37.76 -35.35
C GLN A 239 -12.66 -39.21 -34.91
N LEU A 240 -11.79 -39.75 -34.07
CA LEU A 240 -11.95 -41.10 -33.51
C LEU A 240 -13.16 -41.19 -32.58
N ASP A 241 -13.38 -40.19 -31.74
CA ASP A 241 -14.51 -40.15 -30.81
C ASP A 241 -15.85 -39.99 -31.56
N ASP A 242 -15.89 -39.13 -32.58
CA ASP A 242 -17.06 -38.96 -33.44
C ASP A 242 -17.35 -40.24 -34.24
N ALA A 243 -16.33 -40.92 -34.77
CA ALA A 243 -16.47 -42.21 -35.44
C ALA A 243 -16.99 -43.32 -34.50
N ARG A 244 -16.51 -43.35 -33.24
CA ARG A 244 -17.00 -44.31 -32.23
C ARG A 244 -18.48 -44.08 -31.91
N LYS A 245 -18.89 -42.83 -31.71
CA LYS A 245 -20.31 -42.49 -31.47
C LYS A 245 -21.20 -42.90 -32.64
N GLN A 246 -20.73 -42.68 -33.87
CA GLN A 246 -21.47 -43.09 -35.06
C GLN A 246 -21.61 -44.61 -35.15
N LEU A 247 -20.52 -45.35 -34.93
CA LEU A 247 -20.55 -46.81 -34.92
C LEU A 247 -21.49 -47.37 -33.83
N GLU A 248 -21.49 -46.75 -32.66
CA GLU A 248 -22.38 -47.14 -31.57
C GLU A 248 -23.85 -46.84 -31.90
N ALA A 249 -24.14 -45.67 -32.48
CA ALA A 249 -25.48 -45.33 -32.95
C ALA A 249 -25.98 -46.31 -34.04
N ASP A 250 -25.11 -46.64 -35.01
CA ASP A 250 -25.42 -47.61 -36.06
C ASP A 250 -25.67 -49.01 -35.47
N ARG A 251 -24.85 -49.45 -34.50
CA ARG A 251 -25.05 -50.72 -33.78
C ARG A 251 -26.38 -50.74 -33.04
N ARG A 252 -26.71 -49.68 -32.29
CA ARG A 252 -27.99 -49.56 -31.55
C ARG A 252 -29.19 -49.63 -32.49
N LYS A 253 -29.09 -48.95 -33.64
CA LYS A 253 -30.11 -49.01 -34.68
C LYS A 253 -30.27 -50.41 -35.26
N MET A 254 -29.18 -51.11 -35.58
CA MET A 254 -29.25 -52.49 -36.09
C MET A 254 -29.88 -53.46 -35.09
N ILE A 255 -29.59 -53.32 -33.79
CA ILE A 255 -30.21 -54.15 -32.74
C ILE A 255 -31.71 -53.89 -32.69
N LEU A 256 -32.12 -52.62 -32.69
CA LEU A 256 -33.53 -52.25 -32.67
C LEU A 256 -34.28 -52.72 -33.92
N ASP A 257 -33.69 -52.55 -35.12
CA ASP A 257 -34.26 -52.98 -36.40
C ASP A 257 -34.43 -54.51 -36.45
N SER A 258 -33.52 -55.27 -35.84
CA SER A 258 -33.60 -56.74 -35.73
C SER A 258 -34.65 -57.22 -34.72
N ARG A 259 -34.78 -56.54 -33.58
CA ARG A 259 -35.62 -56.96 -32.45
C ARG A 259 -37.08 -56.48 -32.55
N SER A 260 -37.31 -55.30 -33.10
CA SER A 260 -38.66 -54.71 -33.22
C SER A 260 -39.65 -55.62 -33.97
N PRO A 261 -39.30 -56.22 -35.12
CA PRO A 261 -40.22 -57.13 -35.82
C PRO A 261 -40.56 -58.39 -35.01
N GLN A 262 -39.62 -58.87 -34.19
CA GLN A 262 -39.81 -60.07 -33.36
C GLN A 262 -40.78 -59.81 -32.21
N LEU A 263 -40.70 -58.61 -31.60
CA LEU A 263 -41.66 -58.15 -30.59
C LEU A 263 -43.07 -58.00 -31.19
N VAL A 264 -43.20 -57.37 -32.35
CA VAL A 264 -44.50 -57.25 -33.03
C VAL A 264 -45.10 -58.63 -33.32
N LYS A 265 -44.29 -59.59 -33.79
CA LYS A 265 -44.73 -60.97 -34.02
C LYS A 265 -45.14 -61.69 -32.73
N ALA A 266 -44.57 -61.32 -31.58
CA ALA A 266 -44.96 -61.85 -30.27
C ALA A 266 -46.22 -61.19 -29.69
N GLY A 267 -46.84 -60.24 -30.41
CA GLY A 267 -48.10 -59.60 -30.05
C GLY A 267 -47.95 -58.21 -29.42
N PHE A 268 -46.75 -57.64 -29.39
CA PHE A 268 -46.55 -56.28 -28.88
C PHE A 268 -47.04 -55.23 -29.88
N GLU A 269 -47.73 -54.23 -29.37
CA GLU A 269 -48.13 -53.02 -30.10
C GLU A 269 -47.03 -51.95 -29.98
N VAL A 270 -46.66 -51.34 -31.11
CA VAL A 270 -45.68 -50.25 -31.15
C VAL A 270 -46.42 -48.93 -31.06
N THR A 271 -46.17 -48.15 -30.00
CA THR A 271 -46.76 -46.81 -29.81
C THR A 271 -45.63 -45.80 -29.61
N GLY A 272 -45.13 -45.23 -30.71
CA GLY A 272 -43.98 -44.31 -30.68
C GLY A 272 -42.69 -45.05 -30.29
N PRO A 273 -41.89 -44.57 -29.31
CA PRO A 273 -40.66 -45.22 -28.88
C PRO A 273 -40.89 -46.36 -27.86
N TRP A 274 -42.12 -46.86 -27.75
CA TRP A 274 -42.53 -47.83 -26.73
C TRP A 274 -43.15 -49.07 -27.36
N PHE A 275 -42.82 -50.23 -26.80
CA PHE A 275 -43.48 -51.49 -27.07
C PHE A 275 -44.39 -51.84 -25.91
N LYS A 276 -45.64 -52.22 -26.20
CA LYS A 276 -46.65 -52.55 -25.19
C LYS A 276 -47.33 -53.86 -25.50
N LEU A 277 -47.44 -54.74 -24.51
CA LEU A 277 -48.25 -55.96 -24.61
C LEU A 277 -49.32 -55.94 -23.52
N SER A 278 -50.53 -55.50 -23.87
CA SER A 278 -51.65 -55.32 -22.94
C SER A 278 -51.22 -54.55 -21.68
N HIS A 279 -51.58 -55.00 -20.49
CA HIS A 279 -51.17 -54.45 -19.19
C HIS A 279 -49.90 -55.13 -18.62
N PHE A 280 -49.34 -56.13 -19.31
CA PHE A 280 -48.28 -56.97 -18.77
C PHE A 280 -46.89 -56.41 -18.99
N PHE A 281 -46.63 -55.79 -20.15
CA PHE A 281 -45.32 -55.27 -20.48
C PHE A 281 -45.40 -53.89 -21.12
N LYS A 282 -44.46 -53.03 -20.72
CA LYS A 282 -44.19 -51.72 -21.33
C LYS A 282 -42.70 -51.41 -21.18
N PHE A 283 -42.01 -51.19 -22.28
CA PHE A 283 -40.59 -50.82 -22.30
C PHE A 283 -40.26 -49.95 -23.52
N GLY A 284 -39.22 -49.14 -23.40
CA GLY A 284 -38.77 -48.21 -24.44
C GLY A 284 -37.75 -48.82 -25.39
N ASN A 285 -37.42 -48.10 -26.46
CA ASN A 285 -36.39 -48.54 -27.42
C ASN A 285 -35.04 -48.82 -26.75
N ASP A 286 -34.62 -48.00 -25.78
CA ASP A 286 -33.34 -48.18 -25.08
C ASP A 286 -33.33 -49.47 -24.24
N ASP A 287 -34.43 -49.77 -23.55
CA ASP A 287 -34.57 -51.02 -22.80
C ASP A 287 -34.43 -52.24 -23.72
N VAL A 288 -35.03 -52.18 -24.92
CA VAL A 288 -34.92 -53.27 -25.92
C VAL A 288 -33.51 -53.40 -26.47
N ILE A 289 -32.78 -52.29 -26.61
CA ILE A 289 -31.41 -52.27 -27.13
C ILE A 289 -30.44 -52.82 -26.09
N ASP A 290 -30.60 -52.42 -24.83
CA ASP A 290 -29.68 -52.76 -23.73
C ASP A 290 -29.87 -54.18 -23.19
N MET A 291 -30.98 -54.85 -23.54
CA MET A 291 -31.17 -56.26 -23.24
C MET A 291 -30.08 -57.12 -23.89
N THR A 292 -29.54 -58.07 -23.13
CA THR A 292 -28.75 -59.16 -23.71
C THR A 292 -29.64 -60.04 -24.61
N ASP A 293 -29.04 -60.77 -25.55
CA ASP A 293 -29.81 -61.67 -26.42
C ASP A 293 -30.61 -62.73 -25.63
N GLY A 294 -30.09 -63.17 -24.47
CA GLY A 294 -30.79 -64.07 -23.56
C GLY A 294 -32.03 -63.42 -22.95
N GLN A 295 -31.88 -62.23 -22.36
CA GLN A 295 -32.99 -61.48 -21.77
C GLN A 295 -34.08 -61.16 -22.80
N PHE A 296 -33.69 -60.81 -24.03
CA PHE A 296 -34.64 -60.56 -25.11
C PHE A 296 -35.40 -61.84 -25.51
N THR A 297 -34.71 -62.98 -25.55
CA THR A 297 -35.35 -64.27 -25.86
C THR A 297 -36.33 -64.70 -24.76
N ASP A 298 -35.94 -64.55 -23.50
CA ASP A 298 -36.80 -64.86 -22.35
C ASP A 298 -38.06 -63.98 -22.34
N LEU A 299 -37.91 -62.70 -22.68
CA LEU A 299 -39.04 -61.78 -22.85
C LEU A 299 -40.02 -62.25 -23.93
N LEU A 300 -39.52 -62.72 -25.08
CA LEU A 300 -40.38 -63.26 -26.14
C LEU A 300 -41.11 -64.55 -25.71
N ILE A 301 -40.46 -65.39 -24.90
CA ILE A 301 -41.06 -66.61 -24.36
C ILE A 301 -42.17 -66.26 -23.36
N ASP A 302 -41.90 -65.38 -22.41
CA ASP A 302 -42.89 -64.97 -21.40
C ASP A 302 -44.06 -64.23 -22.06
N ALA A 303 -43.79 -63.33 -23.00
CA ALA A 303 -44.82 -62.65 -23.78
C ALA A 303 -45.77 -63.64 -24.48
N LYS A 304 -45.23 -64.66 -25.17
CA LYS A 304 -46.05 -65.70 -25.81
C LYS A 304 -46.86 -66.51 -24.81
N ALA A 305 -46.27 -66.83 -23.65
CA ALA A 305 -46.97 -67.54 -22.58
C ALA A 305 -48.14 -66.72 -22.02
N LYS A 306 -47.95 -65.41 -21.82
CA LYS A 306 -49.00 -64.48 -21.35
C LYS A 306 -50.11 -64.29 -22.38
N VAL A 307 -49.77 -64.14 -23.68
CA VAL A 307 -50.76 -64.06 -24.76
C VAL A 307 -51.59 -65.34 -24.83
N LYS A 308 -50.95 -66.51 -24.73
CA LYS A 308 -51.63 -67.80 -24.72
C LYS A 308 -52.53 -67.95 -23.50
N ALA A 309 -52.05 -67.61 -22.30
CA ALA A 309 -52.83 -67.65 -21.08
C ALA A 309 -54.05 -66.71 -21.13
N ALA A 310 -53.90 -65.51 -21.71
CA ALA A 310 -55.02 -64.59 -21.92
C ALA A 310 -56.05 -65.15 -22.93
N ALA A 311 -55.58 -65.79 -24.01
CA ALA A 311 -56.47 -66.45 -24.97
C ALA A 311 -57.21 -67.66 -24.36
N ASP A 312 -56.53 -68.45 -23.53
CA ASP A 312 -57.13 -69.60 -22.83
C ASP A 312 -58.19 -69.14 -21.81
N GLN A 313 -57.92 -68.08 -21.05
CA GLN A 313 -58.90 -67.46 -20.13
C GLN A 313 -60.13 -66.93 -20.87
N GLU A 314 -59.92 -66.28 -22.01
CA GLU A 314 -61.03 -65.76 -22.83
C GLU A 314 -61.86 -66.91 -23.44
N ALA A 315 -61.21 -67.99 -23.88
CA ALA A 315 -61.90 -69.19 -24.35
C ALA A 315 -62.71 -69.87 -23.24
N GLU A 316 -62.19 -69.92 -22.01
CA GLU A 316 -62.91 -70.44 -20.85
C GLU A 316 -64.12 -69.57 -20.48
N ARG A 317 -63.98 -68.25 -20.57
CA ARG A 317 -65.09 -67.30 -20.38
C ARG A 317 -66.21 -67.53 -21.38
N ILE A 318 -65.88 -67.66 -22.67
CA ILE A 318 -66.83 -67.95 -23.74
C ILE A 318 -67.48 -69.34 -23.54
N ALA A 319 -66.73 -70.33 -23.05
CA ALA A 319 -67.27 -71.67 -22.77
C ALA A 319 -68.24 -71.67 -21.59
N LYS A 320 -67.94 -70.94 -20.51
CA LYS A 320 -68.83 -70.75 -19.36
C LYS A 320 -70.13 -70.04 -19.77
N GLU A 321 -70.04 -69.03 -20.62
CA GLU A 321 -71.20 -68.31 -21.14
C GLU A 321 -72.10 -69.21 -22.00
N LYS A 322 -71.52 -70.02 -22.89
CA LYS A 322 -72.26 -71.03 -23.68
C LYS A 322 -72.89 -72.13 -22.80
N ALA A 323 -72.23 -72.52 -21.71
CA ALA A 323 -72.78 -73.49 -20.76
C ALA A 323 -73.97 -72.92 -19.98
N ALA A 324 -73.88 -71.66 -19.53
CA ALA A 324 -74.99 -70.95 -18.90
C ALA A 324 -76.19 -70.82 -19.84
N ASP A 325 -75.95 -70.54 -21.13
CA ASP A 325 -77.02 -70.41 -22.12
C ASP A 325 -77.70 -71.75 -22.45
N LYS A 326 -76.94 -72.86 -22.43
CA LYS A 326 -77.51 -74.22 -22.52
C LYS A 326 -78.38 -74.58 -21.31
N LEU A 327 -77.94 -74.21 -20.10
CA LEU A 327 -78.71 -74.46 -18.87
C LEU A 327 -80.04 -73.71 -18.89
N LYS A 328 -80.03 -72.44 -19.33
CA LYS A 328 -81.24 -71.61 -19.48
C LYS A 328 -82.24 -72.24 -20.46
N LYS A 329 -81.78 -72.71 -21.62
CA LYS A 329 -82.62 -73.41 -22.61
C LYS A 329 -83.17 -74.75 -22.10
N ALA A 330 -82.45 -75.45 -21.22
CA ALA A 330 -82.95 -76.66 -20.58
C ALA A 330 -84.07 -76.35 -19.58
N GLN A 331 -83.89 -75.32 -18.75
CA GLN A 331 -84.91 -74.84 -17.82
C GLN A 331 -86.18 -74.36 -18.54
N ASP A 332 -86.03 -73.68 -19.68
CA ASP A 332 -87.17 -73.24 -20.51
C ASP A 332 -87.94 -74.40 -21.16
N ARG A 333 -87.24 -75.50 -21.53
CA ARG A 333 -87.89 -76.74 -22.00
C ARG A 333 -88.68 -77.43 -20.90
N GLU A 334 -88.12 -77.49 -19.69
CA GLU A 334 -88.78 -78.09 -18.53
C GLU A 334 -90.03 -77.29 -18.13
N ARG A 335 -89.94 -75.95 -18.15
CA ARG A 335 -91.08 -75.03 -17.97
C ARG A 335 -92.16 -75.25 -19.05
N SER A 336 -91.76 -75.42 -20.32
CA SER A 336 -92.70 -75.70 -21.42
C SER A 336 -93.39 -77.06 -21.30
N GLN A 337 -92.71 -78.08 -20.74
CA GLN A 337 -93.31 -79.40 -20.51
C GLN A 337 -94.31 -79.38 -19.35
N ARG A 338 -94.05 -78.62 -18.27
CA ARG A 338 -95.03 -78.41 -17.18
C ARG A 338 -96.30 -77.70 -17.64
N LEU A 339 -96.20 -76.77 -18.59
CA LEU A 339 -97.34 -75.99 -19.12
C LEU A 339 -98.08 -76.69 -20.29
N ALA A 340 -97.60 -77.85 -20.74
CA ALA A 340 -98.21 -78.61 -21.84
C ALA A 340 -99.65 -79.09 -21.58
N PRO A 341 -100.03 -79.61 -20.39
CA PRO A 341 -101.43 -79.98 -20.12
C PRO A 341 -102.36 -78.75 -20.11
N ASP A 342 -101.91 -77.62 -19.55
CA ASP A 342 -102.70 -76.39 -19.47
C ASP A 342 -102.90 -75.74 -20.84
N LYS A 343 -101.89 -75.74 -21.71
CA LYS A 343 -102.04 -75.31 -23.12
C LYS A 343 -103.04 -76.17 -23.90
N LYS A 344 -103.13 -77.47 -23.59
CA LYS A 344 -104.09 -78.39 -24.23
C LYS A 344 -105.52 -78.15 -23.74
N ALA A 345 -105.69 -77.85 -22.44
CA ALA A 345 -106.97 -77.46 -21.85
C ALA A 345 -107.48 -76.12 -22.42
N LEU A 346 -106.61 -75.11 -22.53
CA LEU A 346 -106.94 -73.80 -23.09
C LEU A 346 -107.34 -73.90 -24.57
N LYS A 347 -106.61 -74.69 -25.37
CA LYS A 347 -106.92 -74.89 -26.79
C LYS A 347 -108.25 -75.62 -27.01
N LYS A 348 -108.60 -76.58 -26.14
CA LYS A 348 -109.90 -77.27 -26.16
C LYS A 348 -111.05 -76.35 -25.76
N HIS A 349 -110.81 -75.44 -24.81
CA HIS A 349 -111.80 -74.44 -24.40
C HIS A 349 -112.04 -73.38 -25.48
N LEU A 350 -110.99 -72.91 -26.15
CA LEU A 350 -111.11 -71.97 -27.27
C LEU A 350 -111.85 -72.56 -28.48
N LEU A 351 -111.63 -73.83 -28.83
CA LEU A 351 -112.38 -74.46 -29.92
C LEU A 351 -113.89 -74.61 -29.60
N THR A 352 -114.26 -74.85 -28.35
CA THR A 352 -115.68 -74.99 -27.95
C THR A 352 -116.44 -73.65 -27.90
N VAL A 353 -115.73 -72.53 -27.73
CA VAL A 353 -116.32 -71.18 -27.76
C VAL A 353 -116.58 -70.70 -29.20
N PHE A 354 -115.75 -71.10 -30.16
CA PHE A 354 -115.87 -70.65 -31.56
C PHE A 354 -116.81 -71.49 -32.44
N GLU A 355 -117.24 -72.68 -32.00
CA GLU A 355 -118.09 -73.61 -32.79
C GLU A 355 -119.62 -73.44 -32.59
N LYS A 356 -120.10 -72.47 -31.81
CA LYS A 356 -121.55 -72.18 -31.77
C LYS A 356 -121.97 -71.32 -32.98
N PRO A 357 -122.98 -71.73 -33.78
CA PRO A 357 -123.39 -71.04 -34.99
C PRO A 357 -123.92 -69.65 -34.66
N ARG A 358 -123.35 -68.61 -35.29
CA ARG A 358 -123.82 -67.23 -35.17
C ARG A 358 -125.13 -67.10 -35.97
N PRO A 359 -126.28 -66.78 -35.34
CA PRO A 359 -127.54 -66.65 -36.04
C PRO A 359 -127.55 -65.40 -36.94
N MET A 360 -127.57 -65.60 -38.26
CA MET A 360 -127.83 -64.55 -39.25
C MET A 360 -129.34 -64.28 -39.34
N ASN A 361 -129.80 -63.32 -38.54
CA ASN A 361 -130.96 -62.43 -38.74
C ASN A 361 -131.34 -61.89 -37.36
N LEU A 362 -130.56 -60.93 -36.87
CA LEU A 362 -130.78 -60.28 -35.58
C LEU A 362 -131.42 -58.93 -35.82
N GLN A 363 -132.54 -58.69 -35.14
CA GLN A 363 -133.24 -57.40 -35.15
C GLN A 363 -132.34 -56.30 -34.54
N PRO A 364 -132.54 -55.02 -34.87
CA PRO A 364 -131.63 -53.93 -34.49
C PRO A 364 -131.27 -53.89 -33.00
N GLU A 365 -132.21 -54.21 -32.11
CA GLU A 365 -132.00 -54.23 -30.65
C GLU A 365 -130.99 -55.29 -30.19
N SER A 366 -130.88 -56.40 -30.93
CA SER A 366 -129.94 -57.49 -30.62
C SER A 366 -128.49 -57.19 -31.00
N ILE A 367 -128.28 -56.24 -31.92
CA ILE A 367 -126.93 -55.78 -32.31
C ILE A 367 -126.31 -54.95 -31.18
N GLU A 368 -127.12 -54.14 -30.50
CA GLU A 368 -126.67 -53.29 -29.40
C GLU A 368 -126.28 -54.11 -28.17
N TYR A 369 -127.02 -55.19 -27.87
CA TYR A 369 -126.68 -56.13 -26.79
C TYR A 369 -125.37 -56.90 -27.08
N LEU A 370 -125.17 -57.36 -28.32
CA LEU A 370 -123.91 -58.01 -28.73
C LEU A 370 -122.71 -57.07 -28.64
N LYS A 371 -122.92 -55.78 -28.92
CA LYS A 371 -121.86 -54.77 -28.82
C LYS A 371 -121.45 -54.54 -27.36
N GLN A 372 -122.41 -54.40 -26.44
CA GLN A 372 -122.12 -54.33 -25.00
C GLN A 372 -121.40 -55.57 -24.47
N LEU A 373 -121.75 -56.75 -24.98
CA LEU A 373 -121.13 -58.00 -24.56
C LEU A 373 -119.68 -58.14 -25.08
N TYR A 374 -119.42 -57.67 -26.30
CA TYR A 374 -118.06 -57.58 -26.86
C TYR A 374 -117.20 -56.55 -26.12
N ASP A 375 -117.74 -55.37 -25.83
CA ASP A 375 -117.01 -54.32 -25.12
C ASP A 375 -116.66 -54.75 -23.68
N GLY A 376 -117.57 -55.48 -23.01
CA GLY A 376 -117.29 -56.09 -21.70
C GLY A 376 -116.21 -57.16 -21.75
N TRP A 377 -116.15 -57.95 -22.84
CA TRP A 377 -115.13 -58.98 -23.00
C TRP A 377 -113.74 -58.38 -23.27
N ASP A 378 -113.67 -57.32 -24.06
CA ASP A 378 -112.40 -56.62 -24.34
C ASP A 378 -111.83 -55.96 -23.08
N ALA A 379 -112.69 -55.38 -22.23
CA ALA A 379 -112.30 -54.83 -20.93
C ALA A 379 -111.75 -55.92 -19.98
N PHE A 380 -112.40 -57.08 -19.94
CA PHE A 380 -111.93 -58.22 -19.13
C PHE A 380 -110.56 -58.74 -19.59
N VAL A 381 -110.34 -58.88 -20.90
CA VAL A 381 -109.05 -59.34 -21.44
C VAL A 381 -107.93 -58.34 -21.13
N LYS A 382 -108.17 -57.03 -21.28
CA LYS A 382 -107.19 -56.00 -20.93
C LYS A 382 -106.79 -56.06 -19.46
N GLN A 383 -107.76 -56.23 -18.56
CA GLN A 383 -107.47 -56.36 -17.13
C GLN A 383 -106.60 -57.58 -16.81
N GLN A 384 -106.80 -58.71 -17.51
CA GLN A 384 -105.98 -59.90 -17.29
C GLN A 384 -104.56 -59.77 -17.86
N VAL A 385 -104.38 -59.05 -18.97
CA VAL A 385 -103.03 -58.78 -19.53
C VAL A 385 -102.22 -57.88 -18.60
N GLU A 386 -102.81 -56.81 -18.04
CA GLU A 386 -102.13 -55.95 -17.06
C GLU A 386 -101.71 -56.71 -15.80
N LEU A 387 -102.54 -57.66 -15.34
CA LEU A 387 -102.25 -58.51 -14.18
C LEU A 387 -101.09 -59.49 -14.45
N ILE A 388 -100.91 -59.93 -15.69
CA ILE A 388 -99.79 -60.78 -16.11
C ILE A 388 -98.51 -59.97 -16.29
N GLU A 389 -98.57 -58.73 -16.76
CA GLU A 389 -97.39 -57.87 -16.91
C GLU A 389 -96.87 -57.31 -15.57
N ALA A 390 -97.71 -57.29 -14.53
CA ALA A 390 -97.33 -56.91 -13.17
C ALA A 390 -96.69 -58.05 -12.34
N LEU A 391 -96.71 -59.29 -12.84
CA LEU A 391 -96.09 -60.49 -12.24
C LEU A 391 -94.79 -60.86 -12.95
#